data_AF-A0A963VQJ3-F1
#
_entry.id   AF-A0A963VQJ3-F1
#
_cell.length_a   1.000
_cell.length_b   1.000
_cell.length_c   1.000
_cell.angle_alpha   90.00
_cell.angle_beta   90.00
_cell.angle_gamma   90.00
#
_symmetry.space_group_name_H-M   'P 1'
#
loop_
_entity.id
_entity.type
_entity.pdbx_description
1 polymer ?
#
loop_
_entity_poly.entity_id
_entity_poly.type
_entity_poly.pdbx_seq_one_letter_code
_entity_poly.pdbx_strand_id
1 'polypeptide(L)'
;GGRPLALLEAVRRHHPVALHGVSLSPGSAHGVDQAYLRRLAALVERIDPLWVSDHLCWTRTSAHNSHDLLPLPYTQEALGLVCTNVCAAQDALRRPILLENPSSYLIFPENEMSEWEFLAEVVRRTGCYLLLDINNIYVSACNHGFAAQDYLTGLPLERVRQVHLAGHQPGEIIIDTHDRAVCDAVWALYQSAMTQLGPVAVMIERDDAIPPLDSLLGELDIARQLAAAATLVAA
;
A
#
# COMPACT_ATOMS: atom_id res chain seq x y z
N GLY A 1 -21.13 -10.78 -2.39
CA GLY A 1 -21.69 -12.14 -2.49
C GLY A 1 -21.43 -12.72 -3.88
N GLY A 2 -21.90 -13.93 -4.16
CA GLY A 2 -21.75 -14.55 -5.49
C GLY A 2 -20.38 -15.22 -5.73
N ARG A 3 -20.04 -15.42 -7.01
CA ARG A 3 -18.83 -16.15 -7.45
C ARG A 3 -17.52 -15.63 -6.84
N PRO A 4 -17.26 -14.30 -6.73
CA PRO A 4 -16.03 -13.81 -6.13
C PRO A 4 -15.87 -14.22 -4.66
N LEU A 5 -16.96 -14.16 -3.89
CA LEU A 5 -16.94 -14.54 -2.48
C LEU A 5 -16.72 -16.04 -2.30
N ALA A 6 -17.39 -16.87 -3.11
CA ALA A 6 -17.20 -18.32 -3.06
C ALA A 6 -15.76 -18.73 -3.43
N LEU A 7 -15.13 -18.02 -4.38
CA LEU A 7 -13.72 -18.24 -4.74
C LEU A 7 -12.79 -17.84 -3.60
N LEU A 8 -13.00 -16.66 -2.99
CA LEU A 8 -12.22 -16.19 -1.86
C LEU A 8 -12.30 -17.18 -0.67
N GLU A 9 -13.49 -17.70 -0.37
CA GLU A 9 -13.66 -18.73 0.66
C GLU A 9 -12.94 -20.04 0.30
N ALA A 10 -12.99 -20.44 -0.98
CA ALA A 10 -12.27 -21.62 -1.43
C ALA A 10 -10.76 -21.47 -1.24
N VAL A 11 -10.18 -20.31 -1.60
CA VAL A 11 -8.76 -20.00 -1.39
C VAL A 11 -8.43 -19.98 0.10
N ARG A 12 -9.25 -19.29 0.91
CA ARG A 12 -9.02 -19.15 2.35
C ARG A 12 -8.97 -20.47 3.11
N ARG A 13 -9.66 -21.51 2.64
CA ARG A 13 -9.60 -22.87 3.23
C ARG A 13 -8.22 -23.52 3.10
N HIS A 14 -7.43 -23.10 2.12
CA HIS A 14 -6.13 -23.71 1.83
C HIS A 14 -4.95 -22.76 2.12
N HIS A 15 -5.18 -21.46 2.12
CA HIS A 15 -4.15 -20.45 2.29
C HIS A 15 -4.59 -19.33 3.24
N PRO A 16 -3.68 -18.77 4.06
CA PRO A 16 -3.89 -17.46 4.67
C PRO A 16 -4.15 -16.42 3.57
N VAL A 17 -5.04 -15.47 3.83
CA VAL A 17 -5.34 -14.38 2.89
C VAL A 17 -5.20 -13.04 3.59
N ALA A 18 -4.69 -12.05 2.88
CA ALA A 18 -4.85 -10.64 3.24
C ALA A 18 -5.99 -10.05 2.40
N LEU A 19 -6.69 -9.06 2.94
CA LEU A 19 -7.64 -8.26 2.15
C LEU A 19 -7.01 -6.92 1.86
N HIS A 20 -6.92 -6.57 0.59
CA HIS A 20 -6.47 -5.26 0.14
C HIS A 20 -7.61 -4.56 -0.59
N GLY A 21 -7.87 -3.30 -0.21
CA GLY A 21 -8.99 -2.49 -0.68
C GLY A 21 -8.54 -1.23 -1.42
N VAL A 22 -9.48 -0.66 -2.18
CA VAL A 22 -9.32 0.58 -2.94
C VAL A 22 -10.47 1.56 -2.68
N SER A 23 -11.17 1.43 -1.56
CA SER A 23 -12.47 2.09 -1.35
C SER A 23 -12.71 2.64 0.04
N LEU A 24 -11.81 2.40 0.99
CA LEU A 24 -11.93 2.95 2.34
C LEU A 24 -11.86 4.49 2.33
N SER A 25 -11.02 5.06 1.45
CA SER A 25 -10.84 6.51 1.28
C SER A 25 -10.46 7.22 2.60
N PRO A 26 -9.36 6.82 3.26
CA PRO A 26 -8.95 7.39 4.55
C PRO A 26 -8.70 8.91 4.46
N GLY A 27 -8.37 9.46 3.30
CA GLY A 27 -8.22 10.90 3.05
C GLY A 27 -9.52 11.69 2.89
N SER A 28 -10.71 11.07 2.99
CA SER A 28 -11.96 11.78 2.77
C SER A 28 -12.28 12.82 3.85
N ALA A 29 -12.55 14.06 3.44
CA ALA A 29 -13.02 15.14 4.32
C ALA A 29 -14.43 14.90 4.91
N HIS A 30 -15.19 13.95 4.35
CA HIS A 30 -16.55 13.61 4.82
C HIS A 30 -16.59 12.38 5.73
N GLY A 31 -15.43 11.87 6.10
CA GLY A 31 -15.29 10.65 6.88
C GLY A 31 -15.47 9.37 6.06
N VAL A 32 -15.21 8.25 6.71
CA VAL A 32 -15.38 6.91 6.13
C VAL A 32 -16.85 6.53 5.92
N ASP A 33 -17.15 5.91 4.78
CA ASP A 33 -18.50 5.48 4.43
C ASP A 33 -18.97 4.33 5.36
N GLN A 34 -19.91 4.65 6.24
CA GLN A 34 -20.41 3.72 7.25
C GLN A 34 -21.12 2.50 6.64
N ALA A 35 -21.77 2.63 5.48
CA ALA A 35 -22.40 1.51 4.82
C ALA A 35 -21.36 0.59 4.17
N TYR A 36 -20.29 1.16 3.61
CA TYR A 36 -19.14 0.40 3.13
C TYR A 36 -18.43 -0.33 4.28
N LEU A 37 -18.13 0.38 5.38
CA LEU A 37 -17.48 -0.21 6.55
C LEU A 37 -18.24 -1.39 7.14
N ARG A 38 -19.58 -1.31 7.23
CA ARG A 38 -20.38 -2.46 7.69
C ARG A 38 -20.24 -3.68 6.78
N ARG A 39 -20.18 -3.48 5.45
CA ARG A 39 -19.98 -4.58 4.51
C ARG A 39 -18.56 -5.14 4.60
N LEU A 40 -17.56 -4.28 4.76
CA LEU A 40 -16.17 -4.69 4.95
C LEU A 40 -16.00 -5.46 6.25
N ALA A 41 -16.56 -4.97 7.36
CA ALA A 41 -16.53 -5.66 8.66
C ALA A 41 -17.15 -7.07 8.56
N ALA A 42 -18.30 -7.21 7.90
CA ALA A 42 -18.93 -8.52 7.67
C ALA A 42 -18.05 -9.45 6.79
N LEU A 43 -17.31 -8.89 5.81
CA LEU A 43 -16.36 -9.65 5.01
C LEU A 43 -15.15 -10.08 5.85
N VAL A 44 -14.61 -9.19 6.66
CA VAL A 44 -13.47 -9.45 7.55
C VAL A 44 -13.82 -10.53 8.57
N GLU A 45 -14.99 -10.46 9.20
CA GLU A 45 -15.47 -11.49 10.13
C GLU A 45 -15.61 -12.86 9.44
N ARG A 46 -16.14 -12.87 8.21
CA ARG A 46 -16.37 -14.11 7.45
C ARG A 46 -15.08 -14.76 6.97
N ILE A 47 -14.10 -13.97 6.54
CA ILE A 47 -12.87 -14.46 5.90
C ILE A 47 -11.73 -14.65 6.91
N ASP A 48 -11.77 -13.93 8.04
CA ASP A 48 -10.70 -13.87 9.03
C ASP A 48 -9.30 -13.76 8.37
N PRO A 49 -9.03 -12.62 7.71
CA PRO A 49 -7.78 -12.40 7.00
C PRO A 49 -6.62 -12.16 7.96
N LEU A 50 -5.38 -12.28 7.47
CA LEU A 50 -4.18 -11.91 8.23
C LEU A 50 -4.19 -10.41 8.59
N TRP A 51 -4.55 -9.58 7.63
CA TRP A 51 -4.72 -8.14 7.79
C TRP A 51 -5.64 -7.55 6.72
N VAL A 52 -5.99 -6.29 6.91
CA VAL A 52 -6.77 -5.48 5.96
C VAL A 52 -5.93 -4.25 5.63
N SER A 53 -5.70 -4.00 4.35
CA SER A 53 -5.00 -2.82 3.85
C SER A 53 -5.90 -2.00 2.91
N ASP A 54 -5.63 -0.70 2.82
CA ASP A 54 -6.18 0.19 1.79
C ASP A 54 -5.17 1.33 1.54
N HIS A 55 -5.39 2.09 0.47
CA HIS A 55 -4.46 3.13 0.03
C HIS A 55 -4.61 4.41 0.85
N LEU A 56 -3.50 5.12 1.10
CA LEU A 56 -3.53 6.49 1.59
C LEU A 56 -3.97 7.44 0.46
N CYS A 57 -5.26 7.46 0.17
CA CYS A 57 -5.85 8.34 -0.82
C CYS A 57 -7.24 8.80 -0.40
N TRP A 58 -7.81 9.67 -1.23
CA TRP A 58 -9.25 9.90 -1.25
C TRP A 58 -9.81 9.51 -2.62
N THR A 59 -10.87 8.73 -2.60
CA THR A 59 -11.62 8.32 -3.81
C THR A 59 -12.96 9.02 -3.90
N ARG A 60 -13.27 9.97 -3.00
CA ARG A 60 -14.60 10.59 -2.90
C ARG A 60 -14.55 12.08 -2.55
N THR A 61 -15.13 12.91 -3.42
CA THR A 61 -15.60 14.28 -3.12
C THR A 61 -17.10 14.25 -2.78
N SER A 62 -17.66 15.33 -2.21
CA SER A 62 -19.10 15.51 -1.98
C SER A 62 -20.00 15.29 -3.22
N ALA A 63 -19.42 15.25 -4.42
CA ALA A 63 -20.16 15.11 -5.69
C ALA A 63 -19.81 13.85 -6.51
N HIS A 64 -18.62 13.24 -6.36
CA HIS A 64 -18.17 12.14 -7.23
C HIS A 64 -17.27 11.11 -6.52
N ASN A 65 -17.47 9.82 -6.84
CA ASN A 65 -16.49 8.77 -6.60
C ASN A 65 -15.49 8.79 -7.77
N SER A 66 -14.24 9.17 -7.49
CA SER A 66 -13.14 8.97 -8.43
C SER A 66 -12.71 7.50 -8.37
N HIS A 67 -12.53 6.85 -9.52
CA HIS A 67 -11.88 5.54 -9.58
C HIS A 67 -10.36 5.65 -9.46
N ASP A 68 -9.83 6.88 -9.51
CA ASP A 68 -8.40 7.17 -9.38
C ASP A 68 -8.05 7.51 -7.92
N LEU A 69 -6.89 7.01 -7.48
CA LEU A 69 -6.26 7.33 -6.19
C LEU A 69 -5.79 8.79 -6.23
N LEU A 70 -6.64 9.72 -5.78
CA LEU A 70 -6.29 11.14 -5.83
C LEU A 70 -5.28 11.49 -4.73
N PRO A 71 -4.27 12.33 -5.02
CA PRO A 71 -3.25 12.72 -4.05
C PRO A 71 -3.86 13.59 -2.95
N LEU A 72 -3.23 13.58 -1.78
CA LEU A 72 -3.62 14.38 -0.61
C LEU A 72 -2.59 15.49 -0.37
N PRO A 73 -3.02 16.69 0.07
CA PRO A 73 -2.07 17.66 0.60
C PRO A 73 -1.58 17.16 1.97
N TYR A 74 -0.26 17.13 2.16
CA TYR A 74 0.38 16.68 3.40
C TYR A 74 0.45 17.82 4.42
N THR A 75 -0.73 18.26 4.89
CA THR A 75 -0.90 19.29 5.93
C THR A 75 -1.30 18.67 7.27
N GLN A 76 -1.13 19.41 8.37
CA GLN A 76 -1.61 19.02 9.70
C GLN A 76 -3.13 18.81 9.74
N GLU A 77 -3.88 19.57 8.94
CA GLU A 77 -5.34 19.41 8.81
C GLU A 77 -5.69 18.06 8.17
N ALA A 78 -5.11 17.77 7.00
CA ALA A 78 -5.32 16.50 6.31
C ALA A 78 -4.87 15.31 7.17
N LEU A 79 -3.76 15.45 7.88
CA LEU A 79 -3.25 14.46 8.82
C LEU A 79 -4.26 14.17 9.94
N GLY A 80 -4.89 15.20 10.51
CA GLY A 80 -5.92 15.05 11.53
C GLY A 80 -7.14 14.28 11.02
N LEU A 81 -7.59 14.58 9.80
CA LEU A 81 -8.70 13.89 9.14
C LEU A 81 -8.37 12.42 8.86
N VAL A 82 -7.21 12.15 8.25
CA VAL A 82 -6.74 10.79 7.98
C VAL A 82 -6.66 9.98 9.27
N CYS A 83 -6.07 10.53 10.34
CA CYS A 83 -5.98 9.82 11.62
C CYS A 83 -7.36 9.48 12.19
N THR A 84 -8.31 10.42 12.12
CA THR A 84 -9.69 10.20 12.57
C THR A 84 -10.36 9.07 11.79
N ASN A 85 -10.20 9.06 10.46
CA ASN A 85 -10.78 8.08 9.57
C ASN A 85 -10.17 6.68 9.74
N VAL A 86 -8.84 6.60 9.90
CA VAL A 86 -8.13 5.37 10.19
C VAL A 86 -8.59 4.78 11.52
N CYS A 87 -8.67 5.58 12.58
CA CYS A 87 -9.19 5.11 13.88
C CYS A 87 -10.62 4.58 13.76
N ALA A 88 -11.52 5.31 13.08
CA ALA A 88 -12.90 4.87 12.87
C ALA A 88 -12.99 3.55 12.08
N ALA A 89 -12.13 3.36 11.08
CA ALA A 89 -12.03 2.11 10.33
C ALA A 89 -11.52 0.97 11.22
N GLN A 90 -10.45 1.19 11.99
CA GLN A 90 -9.90 0.19 12.92
C GLN A 90 -10.91 -0.23 13.98
N ASP A 91 -11.68 0.72 14.53
CA ASP A 91 -12.75 0.46 15.50
C ASP A 91 -13.87 -0.40 14.89
N ALA A 92 -14.31 -0.06 13.68
CA ALA A 92 -15.34 -0.80 12.97
C ALA A 92 -14.90 -2.22 12.59
N LEU A 93 -13.65 -2.39 12.19
CA LEU A 93 -13.06 -3.68 11.80
C LEU A 93 -12.52 -4.47 13.00
N ARG A 94 -12.39 -3.84 14.17
CA ARG A 94 -11.83 -4.37 15.41
C ARG A 94 -10.41 -4.93 15.25
N ARG A 95 -9.60 -4.25 14.44
CA ARG A 95 -8.18 -4.60 14.22
C ARG A 95 -7.40 -3.42 13.65
N PRO A 96 -6.08 -3.37 13.85
CA PRO A 96 -5.23 -2.46 13.10
C PRO A 96 -5.31 -2.77 11.60
N ILE A 97 -5.37 -1.71 10.79
CA ILE A 97 -5.27 -1.81 9.33
C ILE A 97 -3.84 -1.49 8.88
N LEU A 98 -3.53 -1.80 7.62
CA LEU A 98 -2.33 -1.31 6.96
C LEU A 98 -2.72 -0.16 6.03
N LEU A 99 -1.90 0.88 5.99
CA LEU A 99 -1.98 1.90 4.95
C LEU A 99 -0.88 1.68 3.92
N GLU A 100 -1.26 1.78 2.66
CA GLU A 100 -0.35 1.71 1.53
C GLU A 100 0.03 3.10 1.04
N ASN A 101 1.32 3.29 0.74
CA ASN A 101 1.82 4.50 0.09
C ASN A 101 1.44 4.51 -1.40
N PRO A 102 0.73 5.54 -1.88
CA PRO A 102 0.37 5.65 -3.28
C PRO A 102 1.55 6.13 -4.14
N SER A 103 1.46 5.93 -5.45
CA SER A 103 2.22 6.73 -6.41
C SER A 103 1.64 8.15 -6.47
N SER A 104 2.51 9.17 -6.52
CA SER A 104 2.12 10.57 -6.65
C SER A 104 2.60 11.19 -7.96
N TYR A 105 1.76 12.05 -8.53
CA TYR A 105 2.01 12.78 -9.78
C TYR A 105 1.91 14.30 -9.61
N LEU A 106 1.48 14.77 -8.43
CA LEU A 106 1.28 16.17 -8.13
C LEU A 106 1.85 16.48 -6.73
N ILE A 107 2.55 17.61 -6.62
CA ILE A 107 2.98 18.15 -5.33
C ILE A 107 2.11 19.37 -5.04
N PHE A 108 1.50 19.40 -3.86
CA PHE A 108 0.73 20.56 -3.41
C PHE A 108 1.68 21.60 -2.80
N PRO A 109 1.59 22.89 -3.19
CA PRO A 109 2.39 23.94 -2.58
C PRO A 109 2.09 24.15 -1.09
N GLU A 110 0.93 23.68 -0.63
CA GLU A 110 0.51 23.72 0.77
C GLU A 110 1.14 22.60 1.63
N ASN A 111 1.89 21.66 1.05
CA ASN A 111 2.51 20.58 1.82
C ASN A 111 3.39 21.14 2.95
N GLU A 112 3.10 20.71 4.18
CA GLU A 112 3.85 21.10 5.39
C GLU A 112 4.87 20.04 5.79
N MET A 113 4.77 18.85 5.22
CA MET A 113 5.65 17.70 5.44
C MET A 113 5.77 16.85 4.18
N SER A 114 6.80 16.02 4.12
CA SER A 114 6.95 14.97 3.11
C SER A 114 5.95 13.83 3.32
N GLU A 115 5.77 13.00 2.29
CA GLU A 115 4.85 11.84 2.37
C GLU A 115 5.25 10.83 3.44
N TRP A 116 6.55 10.54 3.58
CA TRP A 116 7.04 9.60 4.59
C TRP A 116 6.90 10.18 6.01
N GLU A 117 7.09 11.49 6.20
CA GLU A 117 6.77 12.15 7.48
C GLU A 117 5.27 12.07 7.80
N PHE A 118 4.42 12.28 6.80
CA PHE A 118 2.97 12.17 6.94
C PHE A 118 2.56 10.75 7.35
N LEU A 119 3.03 9.72 6.64
CA LEU A 119 2.77 8.32 6.96
C LEU A 119 3.31 7.92 8.34
N ALA A 120 4.53 8.34 8.68
CA ALA A 120 5.12 8.08 9.98
C ALA A 120 4.25 8.66 11.10
N GLU A 121 3.72 9.87 10.92
CA GLU A 121 2.86 10.52 11.90
C GLU A 121 1.47 9.89 11.99
N VAL A 122 0.88 9.45 10.86
CA VAL A 122 -0.37 8.66 10.87
C VAL A 122 -0.18 7.37 11.66
N VAL A 123 0.90 6.62 11.40
CA VAL A 123 1.25 5.39 12.11
C VAL A 123 1.43 5.66 13.60
N ARG A 124 2.16 6.72 13.95
CA ARG A 124 2.40 7.11 15.35
C ARG A 124 1.10 7.45 16.10
N ARG A 125 0.17 8.16 15.46
CA ARG A 125 -1.09 8.61 16.09
C ARG A 125 -2.16 7.53 16.16
N THR A 126 -2.20 6.62 15.19
CA THR A 126 -3.32 5.66 15.04
C THR A 126 -2.93 4.23 15.40
N GLY A 127 -1.63 3.92 15.46
CA GLY A 127 -1.12 2.58 15.67
C GLY A 127 -1.33 1.63 14.49
N CYS A 128 -1.75 2.14 13.32
CA CYS A 128 -1.87 1.33 12.11
C CYS A 128 -0.50 0.79 11.67
N TYR A 129 -0.52 -0.17 10.76
CA TYR A 129 0.68 -0.68 10.10
C TYR A 129 0.82 -0.11 8.70
N LEU A 130 1.90 -0.47 8.01
CA LEU A 130 2.16 -0.08 6.63
C LEU A 130 2.20 -1.31 5.72
N LEU A 131 1.65 -1.12 4.52
CA LEU A 131 1.95 -1.89 3.33
C LEU A 131 2.85 -1.01 2.47
N LEU A 132 4.06 -1.46 2.19
CA LEU A 132 5.05 -0.66 1.49
C LEU A 132 5.10 -1.08 0.02
N ASP A 133 4.55 -0.29 -0.88
CA ASP A 133 4.75 -0.49 -2.30
C ASP A 133 6.07 0.19 -2.73
N ILE A 134 7.04 -0.63 -3.13
CA ILE A 134 8.37 -0.16 -3.54
C ILE A 134 8.34 0.47 -4.93
N ASN A 135 7.47 -0.03 -5.81
CA ASN A 135 7.27 0.54 -7.14
C ASN A 135 6.72 1.97 -7.00
N ASN A 136 5.78 2.21 -6.10
CA ASN A 136 5.20 3.54 -5.85
C ASN A 136 6.24 4.54 -5.33
N ILE A 137 7.12 4.11 -4.43
CA ILE A 137 8.25 4.95 -3.97
C ILE A 137 9.14 5.32 -5.14
N TYR A 138 9.48 4.34 -5.99
CA TYR A 138 10.34 4.57 -7.15
C TYR A 138 9.70 5.55 -8.16
N VAL A 139 8.43 5.32 -8.51
CA VAL A 139 7.66 6.19 -9.42
C VAL A 139 7.62 7.62 -8.88
N SER A 140 7.23 7.80 -7.62
CA SER A 140 7.17 9.10 -6.97
C SER A 140 8.54 9.78 -6.90
N ALA A 141 9.60 9.05 -6.56
CA ALA A 141 10.97 9.57 -6.50
C ALA A 141 11.44 10.10 -7.86
N CYS A 142 11.19 9.34 -8.93
CA CYS A 142 11.53 9.75 -10.30
C CYS A 142 10.73 10.98 -10.74
N ASN A 143 9.41 10.99 -10.49
CA ASN A 143 8.54 12.08 -10.93
C ASN A 143 8.77 13.39 -10.16
N HIS A 144 9.18 13.30 -8.89
CA HIS A 144 9.32 14.46 -8.01
C HIS A 144 10.78 14.87 -7.73
N GLY A 145 11.75 14.05 -8.15
CA GLY A 145 13.18 14.35 -8.04
C GLY A 145 13.75 14.25 -6.62
N PHE A 146 13.13 13.48 -5.73
CA PHE A 146 13.69 13.14 -4.42
C PHE A 146 14.40 11.79 -4.43
N ALA A 147 15.24 11.52 -3.43
CA ALA A 147 15.90 10.21 -3.32
C ALA A 147 14.96 9.20 -2.64
N ALA A 148 14.70 8.06 -3.29
CA ALA A 148 13.87 6.99 -2.73
C ALA A 148 14.40 6.45 -1.37
N GLN A 149 15.71 6.57 -1.13
CA GLN A 149 16.31 6.19 0.15
C GLN A 149 15.89 7.11 1.30
N ASP A 150 15.65 8.39 1.05
CA ASP A 150 15.16 9.33 2.07
C ASP A 150 13.74 8.92 2.51
N TYR A 151 12.91 8.50 1.54
CA TYR A 151 11.59 7.95 1.80
C TYR A 151 11.67 6.74 2.73
N LEU A 152 12.49 5.74 2.38
CA LEU A 152 12.65 4.52 3.20
C LEU A 152 13.16 4.82 4.62
N THR A 153 14.12 5.74 4.73
CA THR A 153 14.73 6.12 6.02
C THR A 153 13.75 6.87 6.92
N GLY A 154 12.82 7.63 6.33
CA GLY A 154 11.83 8.41 7.07
C GLY A 154 10.63 7.61 7.58
N LEU A 155 10.45 6.36 7.12
CA LEU A 155 9.33 5.51 7.53
C LEU A 155 9.62 4.72 8.81
N PRO A 156 8.58 4.43 9.63
CA PRO A 156 8.67 3.48 10.74
C PRO A 156 8.69 2.03 10.21
N LEU A 157 9.83 1.58 9.69
CA LEU A 157 9.97 0.29 9.00
C LEU A 157 9.57 -0.92 9.86
N GLU A 158 9.68 -0.83 11.19
CA GLU A 158 9.20 -1.85 12.13
C GLU A 158 7.67 -2.05 12.12
N ARG A 159 6.94 -1.08 11.56
CA ARG A 159 5.49 -1.09 11.36
C ARG A 159 5.09 -1.58 9.96
N VAL A 160 6.02 -1.91 9.09
CA VAL A 160 5.71 -2.54 7.81
C VAL A 160 5.33 -4.01 8.05
N ARG A 161 4.28 -4.46 7.37
CA ARG A 161 3.77 -5.84 7.47
C ARG A 161 3.67 -6.55 6.12
N GLN A 162 3.59 -5.78 5.05
CA GLN A 162 3.56 -6.28 3.69
C GLN A 162 4.36 -5.34 2.79
N VAL A 163 5.00 -5.91 1.77
CA VAL A 163 5.69 -5.19 0.70
C VAL A 163 5.06 -5.60 -0.62
N HIS A 164 4.78 -4.62 -1.47
CA HIS A 164 4.36 -4.84 -2.85
C HIS A 164 5.49 -4.49 -3.81
N LEU A 165 5.52 -5.26 -4.90
CA LEU A 165 6.46 -5.14 -5.99
C LEU A 165 5.69 -5.24 -7.30
N ALA A 166 5.82 -4.21 -8.12
CA ALA A 166 5.21 -4.16 -9.43
C ALA A 166 6.17 -3.50 -10.42
N GLY A 167 5.73 -3.40 -11.68
CA GLY A 167 6.38 -2.59 -12.69
C GLY A 167 5.42 -1.55 -13.25
N HIS A 168 6.00 -0.53 -13.86
CA HIS A 168 5.31 0.69 -14.28
C HIS A 168 5.56 0.98 -15.77
N GLN A 169 4.80 1.90 -16.33
CA GLN A 169 5.03 2.43 -17.66
C GLN A 169 6.12 3.52 -17.61
N PRO A 170 7.23 3.36 -18.34
CA PRO A 170 8.28 4.38 -18.40
C PRO A 170 7.83 5.57 -19.26
N GLY A 171 8.40 6.75 -18.99
CA GLY A 171 8.12 7.98 -19.72
C GLY A 171 8.87 9.17 -19.12
N GLU A 172 8.60 10.37 -19.65
CA GLU A 172 9.01 11.63 -19.01
C GLU A 172 8.37 11.77 -17.62
N ILE A 173 7.10 11.37 -17.54
CA ILE A 173 6.41 11.06 -16.29
C ILE A 173 6.22 9.54 -16.30
N ILE A 174 6.69 8.88 -15.25
CA ILE A 174 6.50 7.45 -15.04
C ILE A 174 5.09 7.25 -14.50
N ILE A 175 4.33 6.32 -15.10
CA ILE A 175 2.95 6.03 -14.71
C ILE A 175 2.88 4.66 -14.07
N ASP A 176 2.26 4.63 -12.91
CA ASP A 176 2.08 3.44 -12.11
C ASP A 176 0.92 2.57 -12.63
N THR A 177 1.26 1.61 -13.50
CA THR A 177 0.27 0.80 -14.24
C THR A 177 0.13 -0.62 -13.70
N HIS A 178 1.10 -1.11 -12.94
CA HIS A 178 1.17 -2.49 -12.45
C HIS A 178 1.02 -3.57 -13.54
N ASP A 179 1.28 -3.24 -14.80
CA ASP A 179 1.04 -4.08 -15.98
C ASP A 179 2.34 -4.67 -16.59
N ARG A 180 3.50 -4.36 -15.99
CA ARG A 180 4.83 -4.76 -16.47
C ARG A 180 5.68 -5.46 -15.42
N ALA A 181 6.58 -6.33 -15.89
CA ALA A 181 7.57 -6.97 -15.01
C ALA A 181 8.31 -5.94 -14.14
N VAL A 182 8.61 -6.32 -12.90
CA VAL A 182 9.39 -5.50 -11.96
C VAL A 182 10.76 -5.23 -12.57
N CYS A 183 11.12 -3.96 -12.68
CA CYS A 183 12.38 -3.56 -13.32
C CYS A 183 13.56 -3.57 -12.35
N ASP A 184 14.78 -3.62 -12.88
CA ASP A 184 16.02 -3.73 -12.09
C ASP A 184 16.16 -2.62 -11.03
N ALA A 185 15.68 -1.41 -11.33
CA ALA A 185 15.74 -0.29 -10.39
C ALA A 185 14.82 -0.49 -9.19
N VAL A 186 13.62 -1.06 -9.40
CA VAL A 186 12.68 -1.41 -8.32
C VAL A 186 13.23 -2.61 -7.53
N TRP A 187 13.85 -3.60 -8.19
CA TRP A 187 14.53 -4.70 -7.50
C TRP A 187 15.68 -4.23 -6.61
N ALA A 188 16.50 -3.28 -7.09
CA ALA A 188 17.59 -2.70 -6.31
C ALA A 188 17.06 -1.92 -5.09
N LEU A 189 15.98 -1.14 -5.27
CA LEU A 189 15.34 -0.42 -4.16
C LEU A 189 14.73 -1.39 -3.15
N TYR A 190 14.08 -2.45 -3.61
CA TYR A 190 13.56 -3.53 -2.77
C TYR A 190 14.67 -4.20 -1.96
N GLN A 191 15.80 -4.53 -2.59
CA GLN A 191 16.94 -5.11 -1.90
C GLN A 191 17.45 -4.18 -0.80
N SER A 192 17.57 -2.87 -1.08
CA SER A 192 17.93 -1.86 -0.06
C SER A 192 16.92 -1.85 1.10
N ALA A 193 15.62 -1.81 0.78
CA ALA A 193 14.55 -1.84 1.80
C ALA A 193 14.64 -3.09 2.67
N MET A 194 14.90 -4.26 2.09
CA MET A 194 15.04 -5.54 2.81
C MET A 194 16.29 -5.63 3.71
N THR A 195 17.28 -4.74 3.58
CA THR A 195 18.39 -4.69 4.56
C THR A 195 17.95 -4.06 5.89
N GLN A 196 16.91 -3.24 5.85
CA GLN A 196 16.35 -2.54 7.00
C GLN A 196 15.05 -3.21 7.49
N LEU A 197 14.29 -3.78 6.56
CA LEU A 197 13.12 -4.60 6.84
C LEU A 197 13.57 -6.01 7.20
N GLY A 198 13.19 -6.48 8.39
CA GLY A 198 13.28 -7.90 8.72
C GLY A 198 12.33 -8.76 7.84
N PRO A 199 12.16 -10.06 8.16
CA PRO A 199 11.24 -10.92 7.43
C PRO A 199 9.82 -10.33 7.38
N VAL A 200 9.33 -10.04 6.18
CA VAL A 200 8.03 -9.40 5.91
C VAL A 200 7.33 -10.10 4.75
N ALA A 201 5.99 -10.05 4.71
CA ALA A 201 5.25 -10.62 3.58
C ALA A 201 5.51 -9.79 2.31
N VAL A 202 5.74 -10.47 1.18
CA VAL A 202 6.06 -9.82 -0.10
C VAL A 202 5.10 -10.35 -1.16
N MET A 203 4.57 -9.47 -1.99
CA MET A 203 3.64 -9.79 -3.07
C MET A 203 4.12 -9.15 -4.37
N ILE A 204 4.06 -9.92 -5.47
CA ILE A 204 4.11 -9.35 -6.81
C ILE A 204 2.69 -8.88 -7.15
N GLU A 205 2.52 -7.59 -7.39
CA GLU A 205 1.24 -7.03 -7.83
C GLU A 205 1.19 -6.90 -9.36
N ARG A 206 0.04 -7.28 -9.92
CA ARG A 206 -0.17 -7.40 -11.36
C ARG A 206 -1.65 -7.16 -11.69
N ASP A 207 -1.97 -5.92 -12.04
CA ASP A 207 -3.36 -5.50 -12.20
C ASP A 207 -3.89 -5.68 -13.62
N ASP A 208 -3.01 -5.56 -14.62
CA ASP A 208 -3.33 -5.76 -16.03
C ASP A 208 -2.21 -6.53 -16.73
N ALA A 209 -2.44 -6.88 -18.01
CA ALA A 209 -1.53 -7.65 -18.84
C ALA A 209 -0.98 -8.91 -18.13
N ILE A 210 -1.85 -9.57 -17.33
CA ILE A 210 -1.48 -10.63 -16.41
C ILE A 210 -0.74 -11.76 -17.17
N PRO A 211 0.54 -12.02 -16.88
CA PRO A 211 1.32 -13.04 -17.57
C PRO A 211 0.96 -14.44 -17.06
N PRO A 212 1.48 -15.50 -17.69
CA PRO A 212 1.35 -16.86 -17.16
C PRO A 212 1.87 -16.95 -15.71
N LEU A 213 1.26 -17.82 -14.92
CA LEU A 213 1.59 -18.00 -13.50
C LEU A 213 3.09 -18.25 -13.26
N ASP A 214 3.74 -19.05 -14.11
CA ASP A 214 5.16 -19.37 -13.98
C ASP A 214 6.06 -18.12 -14.07
N SER A 215 5.64 -17.10 -14.83
CA SER A 215 6.36 -15.81 -14.88
C SER A 215 6.27 -15.06 -13.55
N LEU A 216 5.07 -15.01 -12.94
CA LEU A 216 4.88 -14.40 -11.63
C LEU A 216 5.62 -15.15 -10.53
N LEU A 217 5.66 -16.48 -10.60
CA LEU A 217 6.44 -17.32 -9.68
C LEU A 217 7.95 -17.07 -9.83
N GLY A 218 8.43 -16.82 -11.06
CA GLY A 218 9.81 -16.42 -11.31
C GLY A 218 10.16 -15.07 -10.66
N GLU A 219 9.30 -14.06 -10.78
CA GLU A 219 9.48 -12.77 -10.07
C GLU A 219 9.48 -12.95 -8.55
N LEU A 220 8.58 -13.81 -8.04
CA LEU A 220 8.52 -14.12 -6.61
C LEU A 220 9.80 -14.83 -6.11
N ASP A 221 10.41 -15.68 -6.92
CA ASP A 221 11.67 -16.33 -6.59
C ASP A 221 12.84 -15.34 -6.53
N ILE A 222 12.86 -14.33 -7.41
CA ILE A 222 13.81 -13.22 -7.32
C ILE A 222 13.63 -12.47 -5.99
N ALA A 223 12.38 -12.12 -5.64
CA ALA A 223 12.09 -11.44 -4.38
C ALA A 223 12.60 -12.23 -3.16
N ARG A 224 12.35 -13.55 -3.13
CA ARG A 224 12.83 -14.46 -2.07
C ARG A 224 14.35 -14.45 -1.96
N GLN A 225 15.06 -14.51 -3.09
CA GLN A 225 16.52 -14.52 -3.11
C GLN A 225 17.09 -13.21 -2.56
N LEU A 226 16.54 -12.06 -2.97
CA LEU A 226 16.99 -10.75 -2.51
C LEU A 226 16.71 -10.54 -1.01
N ALA A 227 15.53 -10.93 -0.52
CA ALA A 227 15.20 -10.87 0.91
C ALA A 227 16.13 -11.75 1.77
N ALA A 228 16.42 -12.96 1.31
CA ALA A 228 17.33 -13.87 2.00
C ALA A 228 18.76 -13.31 2.05
N ALA A 229 19.24 -12.74 0.93
CA ALA A 229 20.56 -12.11 0.88
C ALA A 229 20.67 -10.91 1.82
N ALA A 230 19.64 -10.06 1.89
CA ALA A 230 19.62 -8.90 2.77
C ALA A 230 19.64 -9.28 4.27
N THR A 231 18.94 -10.37 4.62
CA THR A 231 18.92 -10.88 6.01
C THR A 231 20.30 -11.39 6.47
N LEU A 232 21.10 -11.95 5.56
CA LEU A 232 22.46 -12.42 5.87
C LEU A 232 23.47 -11.28 6.08
N VAL A 233 23.21 -10.10 5.51
CA VAL A 233 24.07 -8.91 5.66
C VAL A 233 23.78 -8.17 6.97
N ALA A 234 22.55 -8.27 7.48
CA ALA A 234 22.11 -7.61 8.70
C ALA A 234 22.40 -8.40 10.00
N ALA A 235 22.81 -9.67 9.89
CA ALA A 235 23.13 -10.58 11.01
C ALA A 235 24.63 -10.58 11.35
#